data_AF-A0A1T4LNX4-F1
#
_entry.id   AF-A0A1T4LNX4-F1
#
_cell.length_a   1.000
_cell.length_b   1.000
_cell.length_c   1.000
_cell.angle_alpha   90.00
_cell.angle_beta   90.00
_cell.angle_gamma   90.00
#
_symmetry.space_group_name_H-M   'P 1'
#
loop_
_entity.id
_entity.type
_entity.pdbx_description
1 polymer ?
#
loop_
_entity_poly.entity_id
_entity_poly.type
_entity_poly.pdbx_seq_one_letter_code
_entity_poly.pdbx_strand_id
1 'polypeptide(L)'
;MSNQIFSVKKTCPICHTVVEVYRVKSSSYSLIGRDSDFCPQYSGINPLLYQVAVCPQCHYAAPSKTFGTDHPSEEKERLKTLLPILKAKDPEFKFEPNWTYAAMAFELLIRTMQICKKPPHKLAPLFLRTAWCYRFLGNQEKEIFFLELACKHYEENYLNSYTQNEMSEVRQLYLIGELKRRLGKFDEAIFWFSKVVSHPQIKNEPEVERLAREQWYITKEQKQEKDNKNSAQQQANGNIMPKEINLNIKLYENQYIWLKSFLQEIPLPPHQAISEFLSFLITRLQKSENLKDIYDEFKNTLSSF
;
A
#
# COMPACT_ATOMS: atom_id res chain seq x y z
N MET A 1 -5.60 -4.26 -34.26
CA MET A 1 -5.11 -3.73 -32.96
C MET A 1 -4.56 -2.30 -33.06
N SER A 2 -4.07 -1.83 -34.22
CA SER A 2 -3.45 -0.50 -34.41
C SER A 2 -4.34 0.74 -34.25
N ASN A 3 -5.65 0.60 -33.98
CA ASN A 3 -6.58 1.74 -33.91
C ASN A 3 -7.05 2.10 -32.48
N GLN A 4 -6.56 1.43 -31.44
CA GLN A 4 -7.08 1.58 -30.07
C GLN A 4 -6.35 2.62 -29.21
N ILE A 5 -5.10 2.91 -29.55
CA ILE A 5 -4.21 3.82 -28.82
C ILE A 5 -3.76 4.92 -29.80
N PHE A 6 -3.51 6.11 -29.29
CA PHE A 6 -2.86 7.19 -30.02
C PHE A 6 -1.83 7.89 -29.14
N SER A 7 -0.84 8.55 -29.74
CA SER A 7 0.15 9.32 -29.01
C SER A 7 0.10 10.79 -29.40
N VAL A 8 0.55 11.65 -28.48
CA VAL A 8 0.72 13.08 -28.72
C VAL A 8 2.08 13.49 -28.16
N LYS A 9 2.89 14.17 -28.97
CA LYS A 9 4.16 14.75 -28.51
C LYS A 9 3.88 15.96 -27.62
N LYS A 10 4.44 15.98 -26.42
CA LYS A 10 4.31 17.08 -25.46
C LYS A 10 5.66 17.44 -24.86
N THR A 11 5.90 18.72 -24.61
CA THR A 11 7.14 19.20 -24.01
C THR A 11 7.05 19.10 -22.49
N CYS A 12 8.05 18.50 -21.84
CA CYS A 12 8.15 18.48 -20.38
C CYS A 12 8.31 19.92 -19.85
N PRO A 13 7.47 20.37 -18.89
CA PRO A 13 7.54 21.75 -18.39
C PRO A 13 8.78 22.01 -17.53
N ILE A 14 9.52 20.96 -17.13
CA ILE A 14 10.65 21.05 -16.21
C ILE A 14 11.98 21.05 -16.95
N CYS A 15 12.22 20.07 -17.82
CA CYS A 15 13.50 19.88 -18.54
C CYS A 15 13.39 20.07 -20.06
N HIS A 16 12.22 20.47 -20.57
CA HIS A 16 11.96 20.75 -21.99
C HIS A 16 12.15 19.58 -22.97
N THR A 17 12.37 18.37 -22.47
CA THR A 17 12.38 17.15 -23.28
C THR A 17 11.02 16.95 -23.95
N VAL A 18 11.03 16.63 -25.25
CA VAL A 18 9.82 16.21 -25.97
C VAL A 18 9.51 14.76 -25.60
N VAL A 19 8.33 14.54 -25.02
CA VAL A 19 7.86 13.25 -24.54
C VAL A 19 6.67 12.81 -25.38
N GLU A 20 6.67 11.55 -25.78
CA GLU A 20 5.51 10.94 -26.43
C GLU A 20 4.52 10.45 -25.37
N VAL A 21 3.34 11.06 -25.32
CA VAL A 21 2.29 10.75 -24.34
C VAL A 21 1.22 9.89 -25.00
N TYR A 22 1.10 8.64 -24.55
CA TYR A 22 0.14 7.67 -25.06
C TYR A 22 -1.22 7.79 -24.37
N ARG A 23 -2.30 7.59 -25.14
CA ARG A 23 -3.68 7.64 -24.67
C ARG A 23 -4.52 6.58 -25.36
N VAL A 24 -5.47 6.01 -24.62
CA VAL A 24 -6.44 5.05 -25.14
C VAL A 24 -7.65 5.80 -25.69
N LYS A 25 -8.19 5.35 -26.84
CA LYS A 25 -9.45 5.88 -27.38
C LYS A 25 -10.61 5.34 -26.56
N SER A 26 -11.60 6.18 -26.28
CA SER A 26 -12.80 5.79 -25.51
C SER A 26 -13.56 4.61 -26.14
N SER A 27 -13.48 4.43 -27.47
CA SER A 27 -14.07 3.28 -28.17
C SER A 27 -13.35 1.94 -27.92
N SER A 28 -12.21 1.95 -27.22
CA SER A 28 -11.38 0.75 -27.00
C SER A 28 -11.65 0.07 -25.66
N TYR A 29 -12.57 0.62 -24.87
CA TYR A 29 -12.95 0.07 -23.58
C TYR A 29 -14.38 0.44 -23.20
N SER A 30 -15.00 -0.37 -22.36
CA SER A 30 -16.28 -0.06 -21.72
C SER A 30 -16.20 -0.38 -20.22
N LEU A 31 -16.82 0.46 -19.38
CA LEU A 31 -16.92 0.20 -17.95
C LEU A 31 -17.95 -0.92 -17.74
N ILE A 32 -17.52 -2.04 -17.19
CA ILE A 32 -18.39 -3.21 -16.93
C ILE A 32 -18.78 -3.34 -15.46
N GLY A 33 -18.07 -2.65 -14.56
CA GLY A 33 -18.37 -2.68 -13.14
C GLY A 33 -17.39 -1.85 -12.34
N ARG A 34 -17.58 -1.86 -11.02
CA ARG A 34 -16.66 -1.26 -10.05
C ARG A 34 -16.56 -2.18 -8.84
N ASP A 35 -15.37 -2.28 -8.28
CA ASP A 35 -15.20 -2.87 -6.95
C ASP A 35 -15.83 -1.93 -5.90
N SER A 36 -16.01 -2.44 -4.69
CA SER A 36 -16.57 -1.67 -3.57
C SER A 36 -15.75 -0.43 -3.21
N ASP A 37 -14.45 -0.38 -3.49
CA ASP A 37 -13.60 0.82 -3.32
C ASP A 37 -13.58 1.73 -4.56
N PHE A 38 -14.56 1.56 -5.46
CA PHE A 38 -14.70 2.25 -6.74
C PHE A 38 -13.62 1.96 -7.78
N CYS A 39 -12.77 0.94 -7.58
CA CYS A 39 -11.85 0.49 -8.63
C CYS A 39 -12.63 0.09 -9.88
N PRO A 40 -12.44 0.76 -11.03
CA PRO A 40 -13.21 0.48 -12.23
C PRO A 40 -12.75 -0.81 -12.90
N GLN A 41 -13.70 -1.65 -13.26
CA GLN A 41 -13.49 -2.85 -14.07
C GLN A 41 -13.89 -2.53 -15.51
N TYR A 42 -12.97 -2.77 -16.45
CA TYR A 42 -13.16 -2.47 -17.87
C TYR A 42 -13.11 -3.74 -18.71
N SER A 43 -13.95 -3.80 -19.74
CA SER A 43 -13.72 -4.68 -20.89
C SER A 43 -12.87 -3.96 -21.92
N GLY A 44 -11.91 -4.65 -22.53
CA GLY A 44 -10.95 -4.06 -23.48
C GLY A 44 -9.68 -3.53 -22.79
N ILE A 45 -9.10 -2.45 -23.31
CA ILE A 45 -7.85 -1.88 -22.76
C ILE A 45 -8.17 -1.08 -21.50
N ASN A 46 -7.54 -1.43 -20.37
CA ASN A 46 -7.75 -0.66 -19.14
C ASN A 46 -7.10 0.74 -19.23
N PRO A 47 -7.87 1.84 -19.15
CA PRO A 47 -7.33 3.19 -19.27
C PRO A 47 -6.38 3.59 -18.13
N LEU A 48 -6.45 2.93 -16.97
CA LEU A 48 -5.56 3.20 -15.82
C LEU A 48 -4.09 3.10 -16.22
N LEU A 49 -3.74 2.19 -17.14
CA LEU A 49 -2.39 1.99 -17.66
C LEU A 49 -1.80 3.23 -18.37
N TYR A 50 -2.64 4.20 -18.75
CA TYR A 50 -2.27 5.37 -19.55
C TYR A 50 -2.63 6.69 -18.89
N GLN A 51 -3.09 6.68 -17.62
CA GLN A 51 -3.55 7.90 -16.95
C GLN A 51 -2.41 8.85 -16.57
N VAL A 52 -1.19 8.33 -16.42
CA VAL A 52 0.00 9.11 -16.04
C VAL A 52 1.05 9.05 -17.13
N ALA A 53 1.58 10.21 -17.49
CA ALA A 53 2.71 10.36 -18.38
C ALA A 53 3.94 10.77 -17.57
N VAL A 54 5.10 10.21 -17.93
CA VAL A 54 6.36 10.43 -17.23
C VAL A 54 7.42 10.90 -18.22
N CYS A 55 8.18 11.91 -17.84
CA CYS A 55 9.35 12.34 -18.58
C CYS A 55 10.52 11.36 -18.33
N PRO A 56 11.06 10.69 -19.37
CA PRO A 56 12.18 9.76 -19.19
C PRO A 56 13.48 10.47 -18.76
N GLN A 57 13.58 11.78 -19.00
CA GLN A 57 14.79 12.55 -18.70
C GLN A 57 14.85 13.03 -17.24
N CYS A 58 13.76 13.48 -16.65
CA CYS A 58 13.76 14.00 -15.27
C CYS A 58 12.79 13.29 -14.32
N HIS A 59 12.05 12.27 -14.78
CA HIS A 59 11.01 11.56 -14.01
C HIS A 59 9.89 12.44 -13.48
N TYR A 60 9.73 13.66 -14.03
CA TYR A 60 8.51 14.45 -13.84
C TYR A 60 7.31 13.66 -14.36
N ALA A 61 6.29 13.52 -13.53
CA ALA A 61 5.08 12.80 -13.88
C ALA A 61 3.84 13.68 -13.67
N ALA A 62 2.90 13.59 -14.61
CA ALA A 62 1.64 14.34 -14.58
C ALA A 62 0.53 13.49 -15.19
N PRO A 63 -0.76 13.76 -14.89
CA PRO A 63 -1.86 13.15 -15.62
C PRO A 63 -1.67 13.37 -17.12
N SER A 64 -1.82 12.33 -17.94
CA SER A 64 -1.52 12.37 -19.38
C SER A 64 -2.25 13.50 -20.11
N LYS A 65 -3.48 13.84 -19.64
CA LYS A 65 -4.28 14.96 -20.16
C LYS A 65 -3.59 16.32 -19.95
N THR A 66 -3.02 16.56 -18.78
CA THR A 66 -2.42 17.84 -18.36
C THR A 66 -0.89 17.83 -18.38
N PHE A 67 -0.26 16.73 -18.81
CA PHE A 67 1.18 16.71 -19.05
C PHE A 67 1.54 17.84 -20.02
N GLY A 68 2.59 18.60 -19.70
CA GLY A 68 3.03 19.77 -20.48
C GLY A 68 2.43 21.11 -20.03
N THR A 69 1.43 21.12 -19.14
CA THR A 69 0.97 22.35 -18.49
C THR A 69 2.06 22.91 -17.58
N ASP A 70 2.26 24.23 -17.60
CA ASP A 70 3.29 24.87 -16.78
C ASP A 70 2.90 24.90 -15.29
N HIS A 71 3.90 25.04 -14.43
CA HIS A 71 3.74 25.16 -12.98
C HIS A 71 3.99 26.60 -12.52
N PRO A 72 3.40 27.01 -11.38
CA PRO A 72 3.83 28.22 -10.69
C PRO A 72 5.35 28.23 -10.47
N SER A 73 5.99 29.39 -10.58
CA SER A 73 7.46 29.51 -10.54
C SER A 73 8.08 28.82 -9.33
N GLU A 74 7.49 28.95 -8.14
CA GLU A 74 7.98 28.30 -6.91
C GLU A 74 7.93 26.76 -6.99
N GLU A 75 6.85 26.18 -7.52
CA GLU A 75 6.74 24.73 -7.72
C GLU A 75 7.76 24.24 -8.75
N LYS A 76 7.93 25.00 -9.84
CA LYS A 76 8.85 24.68 -10.91
C LYS A 76 10.30 24.65 -10.43
N GLU A 77 10.71 25.61 -9.60
CA GLU A 77 12.06 25.64 -9.02
C GLU A 77 12.29 24.47 -8.05
N ARG A 78 11.29 24.11 -7.22
CA ARG A 78 11.37 22.89 -6.39
C ARG A 78 11.54 21.63 -7.23
N LEU A 79 10.76 21.50 -8.30
CA LEU A 79 10.83 20.34 -9.20
C LEU A 79 12.17 20.24 -9.91
N LYS A 80 12.69 21.35 -10.47
CA LYS A 80 14.02 21.38 -11.12
C LYS A 80 15.14 20.99 -10.17
N THR A 81 15.02 21.38 -8.90
CA THR A 81 16.04 21.08 -7.88
C THR A 81 15.98 19.62 -7.43
N LEU A 82 14.80 19.11 -7.10
CA LEU A 82 14.66 17.81 -6.42
C LEU A 82 14.58 16.61 -7.37
N LEU A 83 14.00 16.77 -8.56
CA LEU A 83 13.82 15.64 -9.47
C LEU A 83 15.14 14.99 -9.92
N PRO A 84 16.21 15.73 -10.29
CA PRO A 84 17.48 15.11 -10.67
C PRO A 84 18.10 14.27 -9.54
N ILE A 85 18.00 14.75 -8.29
CA ILE A 85 18.53 14.08 -7.10
C ILE A 85 17.78 12.77 -6.85
N LEU A 86 16.44 12.80 -6.94
CA LEU A 86 15.60 11.64 -6.70
C LEU A 86 15.69 10.63 -7.83
N LYS A 87 15.77 11.09 -9.09
CA LYS A 87 15.94 10.25 -10.27
C LYS A 87 17.17 9.36 -10.17
N ALA A 88 18.27 9.82 -9.58
CA ALA A 88 19.50 9.04 -9.45
C ALA A 88 19.33 7.69 -8.72
N LYS A 89 18.22 7.52 -8.00
CA LYS A 89 17.86 6.28 -7.28
C LYS A 89 16.83 5.43 -8.00
N ASP A 90 16.24 5.94 -9.08
CA ASP A 90 15.21 5.25 -9.84
C ASP A 90 15.83 4.37 -10.92
N PRO A 91 15.19 3.24 -11.30
CA PRO A 91 15.55 2.52 -12.51
C PRO A 91 15.28 3.38 -13.75
N GLU A 92 15.86 2.98 -14.89
CA GLU A 92 15.52 3.58 -16.18
C GLU A 92 14.02 3.42 -16.45
N PHE A 93 13.37 4.52 -16.84
CA PHE A 93 11.92 4.58 -16.96
C PHE A 93 11.49 4.68 -18.42
N LYS A 94 11.16 3.53 -19.03
CA LYS A 94 10.64 3.43 -20.40
C LYS A 94 9.16 3.11 -20.38
N PHE A 95 8.41 3.74 -21.29
CA PHE A 95 6.96 3.48 -21.42
C PHE A 95 6.68 2.03 -21.81
N GLU A 96 5.91 1.34 -20.96
CA GLU A 96 5.34 0.03 -21.25
C GLU A 96 3.91 -0.03 -20.69
N PRO A 97 2.88 -0.37 -21.47
CA PRO A 97 1.50 -0.34 -20.98
C PRO A 97 1.14 -1.59 -20.17
N ASN A 98 1.85 -1.82 -19.06
CA ASN A 98 1.61 -2.89 -18.10
C ASN A 98 1.41 -2.34 -16.69
N TRP A 99 0.93 -3.20 -15.78
CA TRP A 99 0.59 -2.76 -14.42
C TRP A 99 1.79 -2.34 -13.59
N THR A 100 2.98 -2.91 -13.84
CA THR A 100 4.24 -2.53 -13.18
C THR A 100 4.58 -1.08 -13.51
N TYR A 101 4.57 -0.74 -14.79
CA TYR A 101 4.77 0.62 -15.25
C TYR A 101 3.72 1.58 -14.71
N ALA A 102 2.43 1.20 -14.74
CA ALA A 102 1.35 2.04 -14.25
C ALA A 102 1.52 2.37 -12.77
N ALA A 103 1.83 1.38 -11.93
CA ALA A 103 2.10 1.57 -10.51
C ALA A 103 3.26 2.55 -10.28
N MET A 104 4.39 2.32 -10.95
CA MET A 104 5.56 3.20 -10.84
C MET A 104 5.27 4.62 -11.36
N ALA A 105 4.50 4.76 -12.44
CA ALA A 105 4.11 6.07 -12.97
C ALA A 105 3.26 6.84 -11.95
N PHE A 106 2.29 6.19 -11.31
CA PHE A 106 1.52 6.80 -10.23
C PHE A 106 2.38 7.18 -9.02
N GLU A 107 3.37 6.37 -8.64
CA GLU A 107 4.33 6.72 -7.58
C GLU A 107 5.14 7.98 -7.93
N LEU A 108 5.63 8.09 -9.16
CA LEU A 108 6.32 9.28 -9.64
C LEU A 108 5.40 10.51 -9.68
N LEU A 109 4.11 10.31 -9.97
CA LEU A 109 3.11 11.38 -9.91
C LEU A 109 2.89 11.84 -8.45
N ILE A 110 2.75 10.90 -7.51
CA ILE A 110 2.67 11.20 -6.08
C ILE A 110 3.89 12.01 -5.64
N ARG A 111 5.10 11.58 -6.02
CA ARG A 111 6.36 12.30 -5.74
C ARG A 111 6.32 13.72 -6.30
N THR A 112 5.91 13.89 -7.55
CA THR A 112 5.76 15.21 -8.19
C THR A 112 4.81 16.10 -7.37
N MET A 113 3.65 15.55 -6.97
CA MET A 113 2.65 16.26 -6.17
C MET A 113 3.16 16.63 -4.77
N GLN A 114 3.96 15.76 -4.14
CA GLN A 114 4.60 16.01 -2.85
C GLN A 114 5.66 17.11 -2.94
N ILE A 115 6.50 17.11 -3.99
CA ILE A 115 7.46 18.20 -4.25
C ILE A 115 6.73 19.53 -4.45
N CYS A 116 5.59 19.51 -5.14
CA CYS A 116 4.73 20.66 -5.29
C CYS A 116 3.95 21.04 -4.02
N LYS A 117 4.06 20.26 -2.93
CA LYS A 117 3.33 20.44 -1.66
C LYS A 117 1.81 20.50 -1.85
N LYS A 118 1.27 19.65 -2.72
CA LYS A 118 -0.17 19.59 -2.97
C LYS A 118 -0.92 19.03 -1.75
N PRO A 119 -2.14 19.51 -1.48
CA PRO A 119 -2.91 19.15 -0.29
C PRO A 119 -3.39 17.68 -0.31
N PRO A 120 -3.76 17.11 0.85
CA PRO A 120 -4.17 15.72 0.99
C PRO A 120 -5.26 15.25 0.02
N HIS A 121 -6.30 16.06 -0.27
CA HIS A 121 -7.36 15.68 -1.23
C HIS A 121 -6.85 15.42 -2.65
N LYS A 122 -5.72 16.01 -3.05
CA LYS A 122 -5.11 15.75 -4.36
C LYS A 122 -4.25 14.48 -4.35
N LEU A 123 -3.72 14.08 -3.19
CA LEU A 123 -2.86 12.90 -3.03
C LEU A 123 -3.68 11.62 -2.79
N ALA A 124 -4.72 11.67 -1.96
CA ALA A 124 -5.51 10.49 -1.57
C ALA A 124 -6.01 9.66 -2.78
N PRO A 125 -6.58 10.26 -3.85
CA PRO A 125 -7.03 9.50 -5.01
C PRO A 125 -5.88 8.90 -5.84
N LEU A 126 -4.66 9.40 -5.71
CA LEU A 126 -3.48 8.85 -6.39
C LEU A 126 -2.96 7.63 -5.64
N PHE A 127 -2.90 7.68 -4.31
CA PHE A 127 -2.57 6.52 -3.49
C PHE A 127 -3.56 5.37 -3.74
N LEU A 128 -4.86 5.68 -3.80
CA LEU A 128 -5.89 4.67 -4.09
C LEU A 128 -5.70 4.02 -5.47
N ARG A 129 -5.46 4.81 -6.52
CA ARG A 129 -5.16 4.27 -7.87
C ARG A 129 -3.88 3.45 -7.92
N THR A 130 -2.87 3.84 -7.12
CA THR A 130 -1.62 3.08 -7.01
C THR A 130 -1.88 1.71 -6.37
N ALA A 131 -2.69 1.67 -5.31
CA ALA A 131 -3.13 0.42 -4.69
C ALA A 131 -3.87 -0.48 -5.69
N TRP A 132 -4.75 0.08 -6.52
CA TRP A 132 -5.42 -0.68 -7.59
C TRP A 132 -4.43 -1.29 -8.59
N CYS A 133 -3.38 -0.54 -8.99
CA CYS A 133 -2.35 -1.08 -9.86
C CYS A 133 -1.64 -2.28 -9.21
N TYR A 134 -1.34 -2.21 -7.92
CA TYR A 134 -0.75 -3.32 -7.16
C TYR A 134 -1.70 -4.50 -6.96
N ARG A 135 -3.00 -4.26 -6.83
CA ARG A 135 -4.03 -5.29 -6.85
C ARG A 135 -3.99 -6.08 -8.17
N PHE A 136 -3.97 -5.38 -9.30
CA PHE A 136 -3.89 -6.03 -10.62
C PHE A 136 -2.56 -6.78 -10.85
N LEU A 137 -1.48 -6.39 -10.15
CA LEU A 137 -0.21 -7.13 -10.13
C LEU A 137 -0.22 -8.35 -9.19
N GLY A 138 -1.23 -8.49 -8.32
CA GLY A 138 -1.23 -9.48 -7.25
C GLY A 138 -0.24 -9.18 -6.12
N ASN A 139 0.28 -7.95 -6.02
CA ASN A 139 1.19 -7.55 -4.96
C ASN A 139 0.41 -7.01 -3.75
N GLN A 140 0.01 -7.92 -2.86
CA GLN A 140 -0.81 -7.60 -1.70
C GLN A 140 -0.12 -6.68 -0.68
N GLU A 141 1.18 -6.85 -0.45
CA GLU A 141 1.94 -6.03 0.51
C GLU A 141 1.90 -4.56 0.10
N LYS A 142 2.22 -4.27 -1.17
CA LYS A 142 2.16 -2.91 -1.70
C LYS A 142 0.73 -2.39 -1.83
N GLU A 143 -0.23 -3.23 -2.19
CA GLU A 143 -1.64 -2.83 -2.18
C GLU A 143 -2.02 -2.31 -0.79
N ILE A 144 -1.77 -3.09 0.27
CA ILE A 144 -2.08 -2.72 1.66
C ILE A 144 -1.39 -1.40 2.03
N PHE A 145 -0.08 -1.29 1.76
CA PHE A 145 0.68 -0.06 2.04
C PHE A 145 0.04 1.18 1.39
N PHE A 146 -0.33 1.11 0.12
CA PHE A 146 -0.95 2.23 -0.58
C PHE A 146 -2.40 2.48 -0.13
N LEU A 147 -3.14 1.44 0.27
CA LEU A 147 -4.47 1.60 0.89
C LEU A 147 -4.40 2.32 2.23
N GLU A 148 -3.39 2.03 3.06
CA GLU A 148 -3.17 2.75 4.33
C GLU A 148 -2.89 4.23 4.10
N LEU A 149 -2.02 4.55 3.13
CA LEU A 149 -1.72 5.93 2.75
C LEU A 149 -2.96 6.65 2.21
N ALA A 150 -3.74 6.00 1.33
CA ALA A 150 -4.97 6.56 0.80
C ALA A 150 -5.98 6.85 1.93
N CYS A 151 -6.19 5.89 2.82
CA CYS A 151 -7.08 6.02 3.97
C CYS A 151 -6.68 7.19 4.86
N LYS A 152 -5.40 7.28 5.24
CA LYS A 152 -4.86 8.36 6.06
C LYS A 152 -5.12 9.74 5.43
N HIS A 153 -4.85 9.90 4.14
CA HIS A 153 -5.04 11.19 3.47
C HIS A 153 -6.53 11.55 3.29
N TYR A 154 -7.41 10.55 3.13
CA TYR A 154 -8.86 10.81 3.15
C TYR A 154 -9.36 11.21 4.55
N GLU A 155 -8.84 10.60 5.62
CA GLU A 155 -9.16 11.00 6.99
C GLU A 155 -8.66 12.43 7.29
N GLU A 156 -7.40 12.73 6.95
CA GLU A 156 -6.84 14.08 7.09
C GLU A 156 -7.62 15.11 6.28
N ASN A 157 -8.04 14.75 5.06
CA ASN A 157 -8.84 15.65 4.25
C ASN A 157 -10.21 15.95 4.89
N TYR A 158 -10.82 14.93 5.51
CA TYR A 158 -12.10 15.04 6.19
C TYR A 158 -12.00 15.93 7.44
N LEU A 159 -10.96 15.73 8.26
CA LEU A 159 -10.77 16.49 9.50
C LEU A 159 -10.47 17.97 9.27
N ASN A 160 -9.79 18.31 8.17
CA ASN A 160 -9.38 19.68 7.87
C ASN A 160 -10.36 20.44 6.97
N SER A 161 -11.51 19.84 6.62
CA SER A 161 -12.59 20.46 5.84
C SER A 161 -12.12 21.21 4.57
N TYR A 162 -11.17 20.64 3.82
CA TYR A 162 -10.68 21.31 2.62
C TYR A 162 -11.83 21.54 1.62
N THR A 163 -12.08 22.81 1.29
CA THR A 163 -13.27 23.27 0.54
C THR A 163 -13.23 22.95 -0.96
N GLN A 164 -12.09 22.51 -1.48
CA GLN A 164 -11.87 22.25 -2.91
C GLN A 164 -11.85 20.75 -3.23
N ASN A 165 -12.86 20.01 -2.76
CA ASN A 165 -12.95 18.58 -3.04
C ASN A 165 -13.72 18.33 -4.35
N GLU A 166 -13.13 17.55 -5.26
CA GLU A 166 -13.82 17.07 -6.47
C GLU A 166 -14.84 15.99 -6.15
N MET A 167 -14.68 15.31 -5.01
CA MET A 167 -15.56 14.27 -4.50
C MET A 167 -16.44 14.80 -3.37
N SER A 168 -17.68 14.33 -3.29
CA SER A 168 -18.58 14.66 -2.20
C SER A 168 -18.08 14.12 -0.86
N GLU A 169 -18.45 14.79 0.23
CA GLU A 169 -18.15 14.36 1.60
C GLU A 169 -18.70 12.95 1.87
N VAL A 170 -19.91 12.65 1.39
CA VAL A 170 -20.55 11.32 1.54
C VAL A 170 -19.70 10.21 0.92
N ARG A 171 -19.19 10.41 -0.31
CA ARG A 171 -18.30 9.43 -0.97
C ARG A 171 -16.96 9.30 -0.27
N GLN A 172 -16.43 10.39 0.28
CA GLN A 172 -15.21 10.36 1.07
C GLN A 172 -15.37 9.51 2.33
N LEU A 173 -16.44 9.74 3.10
CA LEU A 173 -16.77 8.96 4.29
C LEU A 173 -16.91 7.47 3.96
N TYR A 174 -17.60 7.16 2.86
CA TYR A 174 -17.74 5.79 2.37
C TYR A 174 -16.39 5.16 2.04
N LEU A 175 -15.53 5.87 1.30
CA LEU A 175 -14.19 5.37 0.97
C LEU A 175 -13.37 5.12 2.23
N ILE A 176 -13.39 6.00 3.23
CA ILE A 176 -12.67 5.76 4.49
C ILE A 176 -13.14 4.44 5.12
N GLY A 177 -14.46 4.23 5.23
CA GLY A 177 -15.01 2.98 5.78
C GLY A 177 -14.59 1.74 4.98
N GLU A 178 -14.69 1.81 3.65
CA GLU A 178 -14.33 0.70 2.77
C GLU A 178 -12.83 0.38 2.80
N LEU A 179 -11.98 1.41 2.87
CA LEU A 179 -10.54 1.21 3.01
C LEU A 179 -10.18 0.61 4.36
N LYS A 180 -10.77 1.09 5.46
CA LYS A 180 -10.58 0.48 6.79
C LYS A 180 -11.02 -1.00 6.80
N ARG A 181 -12.12 -1.33 6.13
CA ARG A 181 -12.61 -2.72 6.00
C ARG A 181 -11.59 -3.60 5.28
N ARG A 182 -11.09 -3.14 4.12
CA ARG A 182 -10.05 -3.83 3.35
C ARG A 182 -8.75 -4.02 4.11
N LEU A 183 -8.43 -3.07 5.00
CA LEU A 183 -7.28 -3.13 5.91
C LEU A 183 -7.55 -3.97 7.18
N GLY A 184 -8.70 -4.63 7.30
CA GLY A 184 -9.06 -5.47 8.44
C GLY A 184 -9.39 -4.71 9.74
N LYS A 185 -9.58 -3.39 9.65
CA LYS A 185 -9.95 -2.47 10.74
C LYS A 185 -11.48 -2.38 10.84
N PHE A 186 -12.11 -3.51 11.16
CA PHE A 186 -13.55 -3.68 11.04
C PHE A 186 -14.38 -2.77 11.94
N ASP A 187 -13.94 -2.52 13.18
CA ASP A 187 -14.65 -1.61 14.10
C ASP A 187 -14.69 -0.18 13.58
N GLU A 188 -13.55 0.32 13.10
CA GLU A 188 -13.47 1.64 12.46
C GLU A 188 -14.34 1.69 11.20
N ALA A 189 -14.29 0.65 10.36
CA ALA A 189 -15.10 0.56 9.16
C ALA A 189 -16.61 0.65 9.44
N ILE A 190 -17.12 -0.09 10.42
CA ILE A 190 -18.53 -0.04 10.86
C ILE A 190 -18.90 1.37 11.32
N PHE A 191 -18.02 2.03 12.09
CA PHE A 191 -18.23 3.41 12.52
C PHE A 191 -18.39 4.36 11.32
N TRP A 192 -17.47 4.29 10.35
CA TRP A 192 -17.52 5.13 9.15
C TRP A 192 -18.74 4.86 8.27
N PHE A 193 -19.11 3.59 8.04
CA PHE A 193 -20.32 3.28 7.29
C PHE A 193 -21.60 3.74 7.99
N SER A 194 -21.66 3.63 9.33
CA SER A 194 -22.77 4.18 10.13
C SER A 194 -22.88 5.70 9.94
N LYS A 195 -21.74 6.39 9.90
CA LYS A 195 -21.67 7.83 9.67
C LYS A 195 -22.16 8.24 8.28
N VAL A 196 -21.87 7.42 7.25
CA VAL A 196 -22.38 7.63 5.87
C VAL A 196 -23.90 7.55 5.84
N VAL A 197 -24.49 6.50 6.39
CA VAL A 197 -25.96 6.30 6.33
C VAL A 197 -26.74 7.33 7.17
N SER A 198 -26.10 7.93 8.17
CA SER A 198 -26.68 9.04 8.95
C SER A 198 -26.40 10.44 8.36
N HIS A 199 -25.61 10.55 7.28
CA HIS A 199 -25.20 11.83 6.75
C HIS A 199 -26.39 12.59 6.13
N PRO A 200 -26.62 13.90 6.40
CA PRO A 200 -27.79 14.62 5.89
C PRO A 200 -27.93 14.59 4.35
N GLN A 201 -26.78 14.61 3.65
CA GLN A 201 -26.73 14.61 2.19
C GLN A 201 -26.82 13.20 1.56
N ILE A 202 -26.89 12.12 2.34
CA ILE A 202 -26.92 10.74 1.81
C ILE A 202 -28.08 10.50 0.84
N LYS A 203 -29.21 11.19 1.08
CA LYS A 203 -30.42 11.11 0.23
C LYS A 203 -30.16 11.56 -1.21
N ASN A 204 -29.12 12.35 -1.44
CA ASN A 204 -28.72 12.79 -2.78
C ASN A 204 -27.84 11.75 -3.50
N GLU A 205 -27.39 10.71 -2.80
CA GLU A 205 -26.47 9.68 -3.30
C GLU A 205 -26.94 8.26 -2.97
N PRO A 206 -28.10 7.82 -3.51
CA PRO A 206 -28.70 6.52 -3.18
C PRO A 206 -27.82 5.32 -3.52
N GLU A 207 -26.96 5.43 -4.54
CA GLU A 207 -25.95 4.40 -4.87
C GLU A 207 -24.97 4.20 -3.70
N VAL A 208 -24.48 5.30 -3.11
CA VAL A 208 -23.53 5.28 -2.00
C VAL A 208 -24.22 4.80 -0.73
N GLU A 209 -25.48 5.16 -0.50
CA GLU A 209 -26.27 4.63 0.61
C GLU A 209 -26.39 3.11 0.55
N ARG A 210 -26.77 2.57 -0.61
CA ARG A 210 -26.91 1.14 -0.83
C ARG A 210 -25.58 0.42 -0.57
N LEU A 211 -24.49 0.95 -1.14
CA LEU A 211 -23.15 0.40 -0.94
C LEU A 211 -22.71 0.46 0.53
N ALA A 212 -22.94 1.56 1.22
CA ALA A 212 -22.57 1.71 2.64
C ALA A 212 -23.30 0.70 3.53
N ARG A 213 -24.61 0.49 3.30
CA ARG A 213 -25.39 -0.53 4.02
C ARG A 213 -24.88 -1.93 3.74
N GLU A 214 -24.66 -2.25 2.46
CA GLU A 214 -24.12 -3.54 2.02
C GLU A 214 -22.76 -3.84 2.67
N GLN A 215 -21.81 -2.90 2.56
CA GLN A 215 -20.48 -3.08 3.13
C GLN A 215 -20.50 -3.10 4.67
N TRP A 216 -21.42 -2.41 5.32
CA TRP A 216 -21.59 -2.51 6.78
C TRP A 216 -21.97 -3.93 7.22
N TYR A 217 -22.92 -4.58 6.52
CA TYR A 217 -23.31 -5.96 6.84
C TYR A 217 -22.16 -6.93 6.61
N ILE A 218 -21.50 -6.85 5.45
CA ILE A 218 -20.31 -7.65 5.13
C ILE A 218 -19.22 -7.46 6.19
N THR A 219 -18.97 -6.22 6.62
CA THR A 219 -17.96 -5.93 7.66
C THR A 219 -18.28 -6.61 8.98
N LYS A 220 -19.56 -6.67 9.37
CA LYS A 220 -19.97 -7.35 10.60
C LYS A 220 -19.73 -8.85 10.52
N GLU A 221 -20.07 -9.48 9.40
CA GLU A 221 -19.81 -10.90 9.18
C GLU A 221 -18.29 -11.18 9.22
N GLN A 222 -17.49 -10.39 8.49
CA GLN A 222 -16.03 -10.50 8.51
C GLN A 222 -15.42 -10.32 9.90
N LYS A 223 -15.97 -9.40 10.70
CA LYS A 223 -15.57 -9.20 12.10
C LYS A 223 -15.87 -10.44 12.94
N GLN A 224 -17.09 -10.96 12.88
CA GLN A 224 -17.49 -12.16 13.61
C GLN A 224 -16.64 -13.36 13.23
N GLU A 225 -16.36 -13.56 11.93
CA GLU A 225 -15.47 -14.62 11.47
C GLU A 225 -14.06 -14.49 12.04
N LYS A 226 -13.51 -13.27 12.09
CA LYS A 226 -12.18 -12.99 12.68
C LYS A 226 -12.18 -13.25 14.18
N ASP A 227 -13.21 -12.81 14.90
CA ASP A 227 -13.34 -13.00 16.34
C ASP A 227 -13.51 -14.49 16.70
N ASN A 228 -14.28 -15.23 15.91
CA ASN A 228 -14.44 -16.67 16.03
C ASN A 228 -13.12 -17.42 15.76
N LYS A 229 -12.37 -17.03 14.71
CA LYS A 229 -11.04 -17.60 14.42
C LYS A 229 -10.05 -17.30 15.55
N ASN A 230 -10.04 -16.09 16.09
CA ASN A 230 -9.19 -15.72 17.21
C ASN A 230 -9.55 -16.51 18.47
N SER A 231 -10.85 -16.67 18.76
CA SER A 231 -11.33 -17.47 19.90
C SER A 231 -10.98 -18.96 19.74
N ALA A 232 -11.11 -19.51 18.54
CA ALA A 232 -10.72 -20.88 18.22
C ALA A 232 -9.18 -21.07 18.31
N GLN A 233 -8.38 -20.09 17.88
CA GLN A 233 -6.93 -20.10 18.05
C GLN A 233 -6.51 -19.98 19.51
N GLN A 234 -7.22 -19.18 20.32
CA GLN A 234 -6.98 -19.07 21.76
C GLN A 234 -7.41 -20.32 22.51
N GLN A 235 -8.48 -21.00 22.10
CA GLN A 235 -8.90 -22.29 22.66
C GLN A 235 -7.98 -23.44 22.21
N ALA A 236 -7.46 -23.40 20.98
CA ALA A 236 -6.41 -24.32 20.53
C ALA A 236 -5.11 -24.09 21.30
N ASN A 237 -4.68 -22.84 21.48
CA ASN A 237 -3.49 -22.50 22.25
C ASN A 237 -3.67 -22.72 23.77
N GLY A 238 -4.91 -22.68 24.28
CA GLY A 238 -5.25 -23.02 25.67
C GLY A 238 -5.27 -24.52 25.96
N ASN A 239 -5.29 -25.37 24.93
CA ASN A 239 -5.25 -26.84 25.02
C ASN A 239 -3.97 -27.44 24.41
N ILE A 240 -2.92 -26.63 24.18
CA ILE A 240 -1.65 -27.09 23.60
C ILE A 240 -0.51 -26.73 24.56
N MET A 241 0.10 -27.77 25.16
CA MET A 241 1.49 -27.74 25.61
C MET A 241 2.39 -27.12 24.51
N PRO A 242 3.40 -26.32 24.86
CA PRO A 242 4.03 -25.38 23.92
C PRO A 242 4.66 -26.06 22.69
N LYS A 243 4.25 -25.63 21.48
CA LYS A 243 4.90 -25.82 20.16
C LYS A 243 4.44 -24.67 19.24
N GLU A 244 5.23 -23.95 18.45
CA GLU A 244 6.66 -23.85 18.13
C GLU A 244 6.89 -22.36 17.76
N ILE A 245 7.98 -21.75 18.23
CA ILE A 245 8.32 -20.36 17.91
C ILE A 245 9.02 -20.36 16.53
N ASN A 246 8.35 -19.84 15.50
CA ASN A 246 8.94 -19.70 14.16
C ASN A 246 9.80 -18.43 14.08
N LEU A 247 11.11 -18.59 14.25
CA LEU A 247 12.11 -17.54 14.07
C LEU A 247 12.51 -17.45 12.59
N ASN A 248 12.13 -16.36 11.93
CA ASN A 248 12.46 -16.12 10.52
C ASN A 248 13.90 -15.54 10.39
N ILE A 249 14.89 -16.32 10.80
CA ILE A 249 16.31 -16.08 10.52
C ILE A 249 16.68 -16.98 9.34
N LYS A 250 17.24 -16.42 8.25
CA LYS A 250 17.85 -17.23 7.19
C LYS A 250 19.12 -17.87 7.73
N LEU A 251 18.99 -19.06 8.28
CA LEU A 251 20.09 -19.89 8.72
C LEU A 251 20.60 -20.72 7.54
N TYR A 252 21.92 -20.77 7.36
CA TYR A 252 22.53 -21.74 6.44
C TYR A 252 22.31 -23.17 6.98
N GLU A 253 22.29 -24.16 6.11
CA GLU A 253 21.84 -25.52 6.43
C GLU A 253 22.61 -26.19 7.58
N ASN A 254 23.90 -25.90 7.70
CA ASN A 254 24.74 -26.33 8.82
C ASN A 254 24.35 -25.67 10.17
N GLN A 255 23.84 -24.45 10.16
CA GLN A 255 23.39 -23.73 11.35
C GLN A 255 22.06 -24.30 11.85
N TYR A 256 21.18 -24.74 10.95
CA TYR A 256 19.91 -25.38 11.30
C TYR A 256 20.12 -26.75 11.95
N ILE A 257 21.01 -27.58 11.39
CA ILE A 257 21.33 -28.92 11.93
C ILE A 257 21.89 -28.81 13.36
N TRP A 258 22.79 -27.85 13.59
CA TRP A 258 23.36 -27.61 14.92
C TRP A 258 22.30 -27.14 15.93
N LEU A 259 21.50 -26.12 15.57
CA LEU A 259 20.48 -25.55 16.46
C LEU A 259 19.47 -26.62 16.90
N LYS A 260 19.12 -27.52 15.98
CA LYS A 260 18.20 -28.62 16.24
C LYS A 260 18.76 -29.66 17.21
N SER A 261 20.06 -30.00 17.11
CA SER A 261 20.73 -30.90 18.07
C SER A 261 20.84 -30.26 19.45
N PHE A 262 21.17 -28.97 19.50
CA PHE A 262 21.39 -28.23 20.73
C PHE A 262 20.11 -28.06 21.58
N LEU A 263 18.96 -27.78 20.95
CA LEU A 263 17.68 -27.66 21.65
C LEU A 263 17.21 -28.97 22.30
N GLN A 264 17.74 -30.12 21.88
CA GLN A 264 17.38 -31.42 22.45
C GLN A 264 18.12 -31.74 23.76
N GLU A 265 19.21 -31.03 24.06
CA GLU A 265 20.06 -31.29 25.23
C GLU A 265 19.76 -30.36 26.42
N ILE A 266 18.89 -29.35 26.27
CA ILE A 266 18.59 -28.37 27.32
C ILE A 266 17.35 -28.80 28.14
N PRO A 267 17.45 -28.95 29.48
CA PRO A 267 16.28 -29.12 30.34
C PRO A 267 15.47 -27.81 30.40
N LEU A 268 14.15 -27.90 30.16
CA LEU A 268 13.24 -26.76 29.98
C LEU A 268 13.18 -25.81 31.21
N PRO A 269 13.59 -24.53 31.09
CA PRO A 269 13.45 -23.53 32.15
C PRO A 269 12.11 -22.75 32.07
N PRO A 270 11.72 -22.01 33.13
CA PRO A 270 10.46 -21.25 33.14
C PRO A 270 10.39 -20.19 32.03
N HIS A 271 9.16 -19.89 31.58
CA HIS A 271 8.80 -19.18 30.34
C HIS A 271 9.53 -17.84 30.10
N GLN A 272 9.99 -17.16 31.15
CA GLN A 272 10.71 -15.89 31.05
C GLN A 272 12.17 -16.06 30.59
N ALA A 273 12.85 -17.14 31.03
CA ALA A 273 14.24 -17.43 30.66
C ALA A 273 14.38 -17.85 29.17
N ILE A 274 13.35 -18.50 28.62
CA ILE A 274 13.32 -18.90 27.20
C ILE A 274 13.20 -17.68 26.27
N SER A 275 12.38 -16.69 26.65
CA SER A 275 12.18 -15.45 25.89
C SER A 275 13.46 -14.60 25.83
N GLU A 276 14.17 -14.49 26.96
CA GLU A 276 15.44 -13.75 27.04
C GLU A 276 16.55 -14.46 26.26
N PHE A 277 16.60 -15.80 26.35
CA PHE A 277 17.54 -16.63 25.59
C PHE A 277 17.35 -16.52 24.08
N LEU A 278 16.11 -16.59 23.58
CA LEU A 278 15.82 -16.45 22.15
C LEU A 278 16.17 -15.04 21.66
N SER A 279 15.88 -14.00 22.44
CA SER A 279 16.25 -12.62 22.11
C SER A 279 17.78 -12.42 22.05
N PHE A 280 18.53 -13.05 22.96
CA PHE A 280 19.99 -13.04 22.96
C PHE A 280 20.58 -13.72 21.71
N LEU A 281 20.09 -14.91 21.37
CA LEU A 281 20.55 -15.69 20.22
C LEU A 281 20.24 -15.01 18.88
N ILE A 282 19.04 -14.43 18.73
CA ILE A 282 18.61 -13.70 17.53
C ILE A 282 19.51 -12.47 17.29
N THR A 283 19.78 -11.70 18.35
CA THR A 283 20.58 -10.46 18.25
C THR A 283 22.02 -10.73 17.82
N ARG A 284 22.59 -11.87 18.25
CA ARG A 284 23.99 -12.22 17.98
C ARG A 284 24.19 -12.96 16.65
N LEU A 285 23.27 -13.84 16.27
CA LEU A 285 23.28 -14.47 14.94
C LEU A 285 23.16 -13.42 13.81
N GLN A 286 22.45 -12.31 14.04
CA GLN A 286 22.38 -11.18 13.11
C GLN A 286 23.69 -10.40 12.95
N LYS A 287 24.64 -10.51 13.89
CA LYS A 287 25.94 -9.83 13.85
C LYS A 287 27.06 -10.65 13.17
N SER A 288 26.77 -11.87 12.70
CA SER A 288 27.73 -12.77 12.02
C SER A 288 28.96 -13.15 12.86
N GLU A 289 28.82 -13.28 14.18
CA GLU A 289 29.89 -13.75 15.08
C GLU A 289 30.03 -15.29 15.03
N ASN A 290 31.23 -15.81 15.31
CA ASN A 290 31.53 -17.25 15.24
C ASN A 290 30.71 -18.05 16.27
N LEU A 291 29.99 -19.06 15.79
CA LEU A 291 29.06 -19.89 16.58
C LEU A 291 29.70 -20.56 17.79
N LYS A 292 31.00 -20.87 17.72
CA LYS A 292 31.74 -21.50 18.83
C LYS A 292 31.96 -20.53 19.99
N ASP A 293 32.19 -19.26 19.69
CA ASP A 293 32.44 -18.24 20.70
C ASP A 293 31.13 -17.89 21.45
N ILE A 294 30.00 -17.88 20.73
CA ILE A 294 28.65 -17.73 21.32
C ILE A 294 28.34 -18.89 22.28
N TYR A 295 28.77 -20.11 21.95
CA TYR A 295 28.57 -21.31 22.77
C TYR A 295 29.36 -21.28 24.08
N ASP A 296 30.66 -20.96 24.02
CA ASP A 296 31.52 -20.98 25.20
C ASP A 296 31.13 -19.87 26.21
N GLU A 297 30.70 -18.70 25.72
CA GLU A 297 30.24 -17.59 26.57
C GLU A 297 28.90 -17.90 27.27
N PHE A 298 27.97 -18.56 26.57
CA PHE A 298 26.68 -18.95 27.15
C PHE A 298 26.82 -20.02 28.25
N LYS A 299 27.69 -21.01 28.02
CA LYS A 299 27.99 -22.04 29.03
C LYS A 299 28.52 -21.42 30.32
N ASN A 300 29.40 -20.42 30.21
CA ASN A 300 29.93 -19.68 31.35
C ASN A 300 28.84 -18.86 32.08
N THR A 301 27.88 -18.30 31.34
CA THR A 301 26.77 -17.53 31.90
C THR A 301 25.78 -18.42 32.67
N LEU A 302 25.46 -19.60 32.14
CA LEU A 302 24.59 -20.57 32.83
C LEU A 302 25.21 -21.15 34.09
N SER A 303 26.53 -21.36 34.12
CA SER A 303 27.23 -21.79 35.35
C SER A 303 27.31 -20.72 36.44
N SER A 304 26.90 -19.48 36.13
CA SER A 304 26.89 -18.34 37.07
C SER A 304 25.51 -18.02 37.65
N PHE A 305 24.45 -18.72 37.20
CA PHE A 305 23.09 -18.71 37.75
C PHE A 305 22.84 -19.97 38.59
#